data_AF-A0AAU1JRA3-F1
#
_entry.id   AF-A0AAU1JRA3-F1
#
_cell.length_a   1.000
_cell.length_b   1.000
_cell.length_c   1.000
_cell.angle_alpha   90.00
_cell.angle_beta   90.00
_cell.angle_gamma   90.00
#
_symmetry.space_group_name_H-M   'P 1'
#
loop_
_entity.id
_entity.type
_entity.pdbx_description
1 polymer ?
#
loop_
_entity_poly.entity_id
_entity_poly.type
_entity_poly.pdbx_seq_one_letter_code
_entity_poly.pdbx_strand_id
1 'polypeptide(L)'
;MALPSDRAPLADRVEELLAVGGPLPIVSAGDPVLRNVTEPFDGQLEPALLARFVEALRVTMHAAPGVGVAAPQVGVGLRIAVIEDPAPVSDEVRVARGRVPQPFRVLVNPRYEAVGEERAAFFEGCLSVPGWQAVVARHESVRLTGLDEHGRAVDEVFTGWPARIVQHETDHLDGMLYLDRAELRSLSSNEAMAERWAQPTPEAASAALGFELP
;
A
#
# COMPACT_ATOMS: atom_id res chain seq x y z
N MET A 1 14.40 -19.12 -33.15
CA MET A 1 15.38 -18.86 -32.07
C MET A 1 14.61 -18.83 -30.78
N ALA A 2 14.75 -19.86 -29.95
CA ALA A 2 14.17 -19.85 -28.61
C ALA A 2 14.86 -18.75 -27.80
N LEU A 3 14.07 -17.86 -27.19
CA LEU A 3 14.59 -16.89 -26.23
C LEU A 3 15.23 -17.68 -25.07
N PRO A 4 16.43 -17.30 -24.60
CA PRO A 4 17.03 -17.89 -23.41
C PRO A 4 16.05 -17.77 -22.24
N SER A 5 15.98 -18.80 -21.40
CA SER A 5 15.10 -18.90 -20.24
C SER A 5 15.23 -17.69 -19.30
N ASP A 6 14.38 -16.69 -19.48
CA ASP A 6 14.29 -15.46 -18.67
C ASP A 6 13.55 -15.69 -17.33
N ARG A 7 13.76 -16.84 -16.71
CA ARG A 7 12.97 -17.31 -15.55
C ARG A 7 13.88 -17.98 -14.54
N ALA A 8 14.77 -17.22 -13.92
CA ALA A 8 15.26 -17.66 -12.62
C ALA A 8 14.04 -17.92 -11.71
N PRO A 9 14.02 -19.04 -10.96
CA PRO A 9 13.05 -19.26 -9.90
C PRO A 9 12.83 -17.99 -9.08
N LEU A 10 11.59 -17.75 -8.66
CA LEU A 10 11.25 -16.55 -7.90
C LEU A 10 12.16 -16.33 -6.68
N ALA A 11 12.51 -17.42 -5.98
CA ALA A 11 13.44 -17.39 -4.87
C ALA A 11 14.82 -16.82 -5.24
N ASP A 12 15.38 -17.19 -6.40
CA ASP A 12 16.67 -16.68 -6.88
C ASP A 12 16.59 -15.17 -7.17
N ARG A 13 15.47 -14.71 -7.76
CA ARG A 13 15.23 -13.28 -7.99
C ARG A 13 15.13 -12.50 -6.68
N VAL A 14 14.52 -13.07 -5.65
CA VAL A 14 14.45 -12.45 -4.32
C VAL A 14 15.84 -12.43 -3.67
N GLU A 15 16.64 -13.48 -3.80
CA GLU A 15 18.02 -13.48 -3.31
C GLU A 15 18.88 -12.41 -4.00
N GLU A 16 18.79 -12.28 -5.32
CA GLU A 16 19.47 -11.22 -6.09
C GLU A 16 19.03 -9.82 -5.64
N LEU A 17 17.74 -9.63 -5.43
CA LEU A 17 17.17 -8.37 -4.94
C LEU A 17 17.72 -8.01 -3.54
N LEU A 18 17.82 -9.00 -2.66
CA LEU A 18 18.36 -8.82 -1.30
C LEU A 18 19.88 -8.62 -1.28
N ALA A 19 20.61 -9.14 -2.26
CA ALA A 19 22.07 -9.02 -2.35
C ALA A 19 22.55 -7.57 -2.57
N VAL A 20 21.67 -6.67 -3.04
CA VAL A 20 21.96 -5.24 -3.18
C VAL A 20 22.29 -4.61 -1.82
N GLY A 21 21.63 -5.06 -0.76
CA GLY A 21 21.74 -4.51 0.59
C GLY A 21 21.05 -3.14 0.75
N GLY A 22 20.39 -2.94 1.90
CA GLY A 22 19.62 -1.72 2.17
C GLY A 22 18.19 -1.75 1.61
N PRO A 23 17.56 -0.57 1.43
CA PRO A 23 16.22 -0.46 0.85
C PRO A 23 16.15 -1.05 -0.56
N LEU A 24 15.07 -1.77 -0.84
CA LEU A 24 14.78 -2.32 -2.15
C LEU A 24 14.37 -1.20 -3.12
N PRO A 25 14.73 -1.30 -4.41
CA PRO A 25 14.27 -0.34 -5.41
C PRO A 25 12.76 -0.42 -5.58
N ILE A 26 12.08 0.71 -5.42
CA ILE A 26 10.63 0.81 -5.63
C ILE A 26 10.37 1.06 -7.12
N VAL A 27 9.59 0.19 -7.74
CA VAL A 27 9.16 0.35 -9.13
C VAL A 27 8.05 1.40 -9.23
N SER A 28 8.08 2.19 -10.30
CA SER A 28 7.15 3.28 -10.53
C SER A 28 6.01 2.88 -11.46
N ALA A 29 4.88 3.58 -11.37
CA ALA A 29 3.73 3.42 -12.26
C ALA A 29 4.17 3.50 -13.73
N GLY A 30 3.75 2.51 -14.50
CA GLY A 30 4.27 2.23 -15.84
C GLY A 30 5.01 0.88 -15.90
N ASP A 31 5.57 0.41 -14.77
CA ASP A 31 6.07 -0.96 -14.68
C ASP A 31 4.91 -1.97 -14.70
N PRO A 32 4.91 -2.98 -15.60
CA PRO A 32 3.85 -3.97 -15.69
C PRO A 32 3.60 -4.75 -14.40
N VAL A 33 4.60 -4.93 -13.53
CA VAL A 33 4.43 -5.68 -12.27
C VAL A 33 3.35 -5.07 -11.37
N LEU A 34 3.17 -3.75 -11.43
CA LEU A 34 2.16 -3.02 -10.65
C LEU A 34 0.73 -3.18 -11.20
N ARG A 35 0.58 -3.78 -12.39
CA ARG A 35 -0.69 -3.98 -13.07
C ARG A 35 -1.08 -5.45 -13.19
N ASN A 36 -0.23 -6.35 -12.75
CA ASN A 36 -0.50 -7.78 -12.73
C ASN A 36 -1.14 -8.17 -11.40
N VAL A 37 -2.16 -9.04 -11.46
CA VAL A 37 -2.64 -9.74 -10.26
C VAL A 37 -1.52 -10.64 -9.75
N THR A 38 -1.22 -10.53 -8.46
CA THR A 38 -0.13 -11.27 -7.83
C THR A 38 -0.42 -12.75 -7.65
N GLU A 39 0.63 -13.56 -7.63
CA GLU A 39 0.54 -14.98 -7.30
C GLU A 39 0.30 -15.15 -5.79
N PRO A 40 -0.69 -15.96 -5.36
CA PRO A 40 -0.86 -16.30 -3.96
C PRO A 40 0.41 -16.91 -3.38
N PHE A 41 0.82 -16.47 -2.19
CA PHE A 41 1.95 -17.07 -1.50
C PHE A 41 1.53 -18.40 -0.87
N ASP A 42 2.13 -19.51 -1.29
CA ASP A 42 1.87 -20.86 -0.78
C ASP A 42 3.16 -21.62 -0.41
N GLY A 43 4.29 -20.92 -0.37
CA GLY A 43 5.60 -21.48 0.02
C GLY A 43 6.71 -21.26 -1.01
N GLN A 44 6.54 -20.33 -1.95
CA GLN A 44 7.55 -20.03 -2.98
C GLN A 44 8.87 -19.49 -2.41
N LEU A 45 8.85 -18.97 -1.17
CA LEU A 45 10.03 -18.58 -0.41
C LEU A 45 10.13 -19.42 0.85
N GLU A 46 11.25 -20.13 1.00
CA GLU A 46 11.57 -20.84 2.24
C GLU A 46 11.57 -19.88 3.45
N PRO A 47 11.26 -20.36 4.67
CA PRO A 47 11.05 -19.48 5.83
C PRO A 47 12.18 -18.48 6.10
N ALA A 48 13.44 -18.88 5.91
CA ALA A 48 14.59 -18.00 6.09
C ALA A 48 14.67 -16.88 5.04
N LEU A 49 14.31 -17.18 3.79
CA LEU A 49 14.28 -16.21 2.71
C LEU A 49 13.07 -15.27 2.86
N LEU A 50 11.91 -15.80 3.25
CA LEU A 50 10.72 -15.01 3.57
C LEU A 50 11.00 -13.99 4.67
N ALA A 51 11.63 -14.40 5.77
CA ALA A 51 11.96 -13.50 6.88
C ALA A 51 12.88 -12.34 6.44
N ARG A 52 13.91 -12.64 5.65
CA ARG A 52 14.81 -11.61 5.08
C ARG A 52 14.07 -10.68 4.11
N PHE A 53 13.17 -11.23 3.30
CA PHE A 53 12.38 -10.45 2.35
C PHE A 53 11.41 -9.49 3.06
N VAL A 54 10.70 -9.98 4.08
CA VAL A 54 9.81 -9.15 4.93
C VAL A 54 10.58 -8.02 5.61
N GLU A 55 11.75 -8.32 6.18
CA GLU A 55 12.60 -7.30 6.79
C GLU A 55 13.05 -6.24 5.76
N ALA A 56 13.41 -6.67 4.55
CA ALA A 56 13.78 -5.75 3.48
C ALA A 56 12.59 -4.88 3.04
N LEU A 57 11.37 -5.41 2.98
CA LEU A 57 10.15 -4.60 2.74
C LEU A 57 9.96 -3.56 3.85
N ARG A 58 10.12 -3.95 5.12
CA ARG A 58 10.01 -3.02 6.25
C ARG A 58 11.05 -1.91 6.18
N VAL A 59 12.32 -2.24 5.94
CA VAL A 59 13.41 -1.26 5.76
C VAL A 59 13.12 -0.32 4.60
N THR A 60 12.59 -0.85 3.49
CA THR A 60 12.22 -0.07 2.30
C THR A 60 11.11 0.94 2.61
N MET A 61 10.04 0.49 3.28
CA MET A 61 8.93 1.33 3.73
C MET A 61 9.40 2.47 4.65
N HIS A 62 10.33 2.20 5.56
CA HIS A 62 10.86 3.21 6.49
C HIS A 62 11.78 4.22 5.77
N ALA A 63 12.57 3.75 4.79
CA ALA A 63 13.47 4.61 4.02
C ALA A 63 12.73 5.58 3.08
N ALA A 64 11.57 5.16 2.56
CA ALA A 64 10.69 5.99 1.75
C ALA A 64 9.39 6.24 2.54
N PRO A 65 9.38 7.16 3.53
CA PRO A 65 8.56 7.19 4.76
C PRO A 65 7.05 6.98 4.55
N GLY A 66 6.69 5.75 4.19
CA GLY A 66 5.35 5.28 3.91
C GLY A 66 4.82 4.49 5.09
N VAL A 67 3.54 4.14 5.02
CA VAL A 67 2.84 3.39 6.07
C VAL A 67 2.45 1.97 5.65
N GLY A 68 2.83 1.61 4.42
CA GLY A 68 2.66 0.30 3.83
C GLY A 68 3.54 0.14 2.59
N VAL A 69 3.85 -1.11 2.26
CA VAL A 69 4.43 -1.49 0.97
C VAL A 69 4.03 -2.91 0.60
N ALA A 70 3.64 -3.11 -0.66
CA ALA A 70 3.32 -4.41 -1.24
C ALA A 70 4.51 -4.97 -2.04
N ALA A 71 4.69 -6.29 -2.05
CA ALA A 71 5.79 -6.96 -2.78
C ALA A 71 5.89 -6.58 -4.28
N PRO A 72 4.79 -6.34 -5.03
CA PRO A 72 4.87 -5.86 -6.41
C PRO A 72 5.61 -4.53 -6.56
N GLN A 73 5.55 -3.67 -5.53
CA GLN A 73 6.24 -2.39 -5.55
C GLN A 73 7.76 -2.52 -5.52
N VAL A 74 8.30 -3.70 -5.19
CA VAL A 74 9.73 -4.01 -5.29
C VAL A 74 10.02 -5.04 -6.38
N GLY A 75 9.09 -5.20 -7.34
CA GLY A 75 9.25 -6.08 -8.49
C GLY A 75 8.94 -7.56 -8.24
N VAL A 76 8.40 -7.90 -7.07
CA VAL A 76 8.09 -9.28 -6.66
C VAL A 76 6.59 -9.52 -6.72
N GLY A 77 6.13 -10.31 -7.70
CA GLY A 77 4.71 -10.60 -7.94
C GLY A 77 4.06 -11.57 -6.95
N LEU A 78 4.38 -11.47 -5.66
CA LEU A 78 3.77 -12.27 -4.60
C LEU A 78 2.71 -11.48 -3.85
N ARG A 79 1.71 -12.20 -3.37
CA ARG A 79 0.58 -11.65 -2.64
C ARG A 79 0.92 -11.40 -1.16
N ILE A 80 1.93 -10.55 -0.94
CA ILE A 80 2.49 -10.18 0.36
C ILE A 80 2.54 -8.66 0.46
N ALA A 81 2.09 -8.10 1.57
CA ALA A 81 2.28 -6.70 1.91
C ALA A 81 2.70 -6.55 3.37
N VAL A 82 3.30 -5.42 3.72
CA VAL A 82 3.58 -5.03 5.11
C VAL A 82 2.97 -3.68 5.41
N ILE A 83 2.53 -3.47 6.66
CA ILE A 83 1.96 -2.21 7.14
C ILE A 83 2.57 -1.83 8.49
N GLU A 84 2.80 -0.54 8.71
CA GLU A 84 3.21 0.04 9.99
C GLU A 84 2.95 1.55 9.95
N ASP A 85 2.27 2.10 10.96
CA ASP A 85 2.04 3.54 11.04
C ASP A 85 2.26 4.01 12.48
N PRO A 86 3.37 4.69 12.81
CA PRO A 86 3.54 5.27 14.14
C PRO A 86 2.53 6.40 14.42
N ALA A 87 1.86 6.93 13.38
CA ALA A 87 0.87 7.99 13.43
C ALA A 87 1.28 9.23 14.27
N PRO A 88 2.45 9.86 14.02
CA PRO A 88 2.87 11.07 14.73
C PRO A 88 2.14 12.31 14.18
N VAL A 89 0.82 12.37 14.38
CA VAL A 89 -0.06 13.41 13.85
C VAL A 89 -0.68 14.26 14.95
N SER A 90 -1.18 15.45 14.60
CA SER A 90 -1.95 16.27 15.53
C SER A 90 -3.26 15.58 15.94
N ASP A 91 -3.83 15.98 17.07
CA ASP A 91 -5.15 15.48 17.51
C ASP A 91 -6.24 15.77 16.48
N GLU A 92 -6.16 16.91 15.79
CA GLU A 92 -7.09 17.29 14.73
C GLU A 92 -7.07 16.26 13.59
N VAL A 93 -5.88 15.89 13.10
CA VAL A 93 -5.72 14.88 12.05
C VAL A 93 -6.10 13.48 12.54
N ARG A 94 -5.73 13.13 13.78
CA ARG A 94 -6.09 11.86 14.40
C ARG A 94 -7.61 11.68 14.43
N VAL A 95 -8.34 12.69 14.88
CA VAL A 95 -9.82 12.67 14.95
C VAL A 95 -10.41 12.65 13.56
N ALA A 96 -10.00 13.57 12.68
CA ALA A 96 -10.59 13.70 11.35
C ALA A 96 -10.41 12.45 10.47
N ARG A 97 -9.26 11.76 10.58
CA ARG A 97 -8.91 10.62 9.71
C ARG A 97 -9.05 9.26 10.39
N GLY A 98 -9.43 9.23 11.67
CA GLY A 98 -9.32 8.00 12.48
C GLY A 98 -7.90 7.43 12.48
N ARG A 99 -6.86 8.27 12.40
CA ARG A 99 -5.48 7.83 12.22
C ARG A 99 -4.83 7.49 13.56
N VAL A 100 -4.84 6.21 13.89
CA VAL A 100 -4.26 5.67 15.13
C VAL A 100 -3.02 4.82 14.85
N PRO A 101 -2.07 4.70 15.81
CA PRO A 101 -0.87 3.90 15.60
C PRO A 101 -1.19 2.45 15.19
N GLN A 102 -0.46 1.95 14.20
CA GLN A 102 -0.50 0.58 13.73
C GLN A 102 0.87 -0.07 13.94
N PRO A 103 0.95 -1.18 14.71
CA PRO A 103 2.20 -1.93 14.83
C PRO A 103 2.57 -2.55 13.47
N PHE A 104 3.84 -2.91 13.32
CA PHE A 104 4.30 -3.67 12.17
C PHE A 104 3.51 -4.98 12.03
N ARG A 105 2.98 -5.22 10.83
CA ARG A 105 2.28 -6.46 10.46
C ARG A 105 2.68 -6.90 9.07
N VAL A 106 2.77 -8.21 8.87
CA VAL A 106 2.86 -8.83 7.56
C VAL A 106 1.50 -9.37 7.19
N LEU A 107 1.06 -9.08 5.97
CA LEU A 107 -0.20 -9.52 5.40
C LEU A 107 0.10 -10.45 4.24
N VAL A 108 -0.18 -11.73 4.42
CA VAL A 108 0.01 -12.78 3.43
C VAL A 108 -1.36 -13.20 2.88
N ASN A 109 -1.48 -13.18 1.55
CA ASN A 109 -2.71 -13.43 0.82
C ASN A 109 -3.94 -12.57 1.22
N PRO A 110 -3.78 -11.31 1.69
CA PRO A 110 -4.85 -10.57 2.34
C PRO A 110 -6.02 -10.25 1.41
N ARG A 111 -7.25 -10.41 1.89
CA ARG A 111 -8.49 -9.93 1.26
C ARG A 111 -9.22 -9.02 2.23
N TYR A 112 -9.94 -8.04 1.72
CA TYR A 112 -10.82 -7.23 2.54
C TYR A 112 -12.24 -7.22 2.02
N GLU A 113 -13.20 -7.07 2.94
CA GLU A 113 -14.60 -6.84 2.64
C GLU A 113 -15.07 -5.60 3.40
N ALA A 114 -15.95 -4.80 2.79
CA ALA A 114 -16.53 -3.64 3.45
C ALA A 114 -17.38 -4.04 4.66
N VAL A 115 -17.24 -3.30 5.76
CA VAL A 115 -18.12 -3.42 6.93
C VAL A 115 -19.00 -2.18 6.97
N GLY A 116 -20.22 -2.31 6.43
CA GLY A 116 -21.13 -1.18 6.23
C GLY A 116 -20.91 -0.44 4.91
N GLU A 117 -21.70 0.61 4.70
CA GLU A 117 -21.72 1.40 3.46
C GLU A 117 -20.94 2.71 3.57
N GLU A 118 -20.53 3.09 4.78
CA GLU A 118 -19.83 4.35 5.05
C GLU A 118 -18.49 4.41 4.33
N ARG A 119 -18.20 5.58 3.75
CA ARG A 119 -16.95 5.87 3.05
C ARG A 119 -16.39 7.19 3.54
N ALA A 120 -15.07 7.28 3.58
CA ALA A 120 -14.34 8.51 3.84
C ALA A 120 -13.39 8.81 2.69
N ALA A 121 -13.21 10.09 2.39
CA ALA A 121 -12.35 10.57 1.32
C ALA A 121 -11.20 11.41 1.88
N PHE A 122 -9.97 11.06 1.52
CA PHE A 122 -8.77 11.78 1.89
C PHE A 122 -7.75 11.69 0.77
N PHE A 123 -6.77 12.60 0.77
CA PHE A 123 -5.62 12.49 -0.12
C PHE A 123 -4.79 11.26 0.20
N GLU A 124 -4.52 10.45 -0.82
CA GLU A 124 -3.58 9.34 -0.81
C GLU A 124 -2.41 9.66 -1.74
N GLY A 125 -1.22 9.22 -1.34
CA GLY A 125 -0.06 9.08 -2.22
C GLY A 125 0.36 7.62 -2.27
N CYS A 126 1.31 7.29 -3.14
CA CYS A 126 1.86 5.95 -3.26
C CYS A 126 3.36 6.05 -3.58
N LEU A 127 4.18 5.18 -2.98
CA LEU A 127 5.62 5.13 -3.25
C LEU A 127 5.92 4.82 -4.72
N SER A 128 5.02 4.11 -5.40
CA SER A 128 5.10 3.82 -6.84
C SER A 128 4.54 4.93 -7.73
N VAL A 129 3.99 6.02 -7.18
CA VAL A 129 3.56 7.21 -7.94
C VAL A 129 4.19 8.45 -7.29
N PRO A 130 5.52 8.59 -7.37
CA PRO A 130 6.23 9.63 -6.63
C PRO A 130 5.81 11.03 -7.08
N GLY A 131 5.66 11.93 -6.11
CA GLY A 131 5.42 13.36 -6.37
C GLY A 131 3.94 13.75 -6.54
N TRP A 132 3.01 12.80 -6.50
CA TRP A 132 1.59 13.05 -6.73
C TRP A 132 0.70 12.45 -5.65
N GLN A 133 -0.40 13.15 -5.37
CA GLN A 133 -1.47 12.68 -4.50
C GLN A 133 -2.83 13.00 -5.13
N ALA A 134 -3.85 12.24 -4.77
CA ALA A 134 -5.23 12.56 -5.11
C ALA A 134 -6.18 12.08 -4.01
N VAL A 135 -7.36 12.69 -3.94
CA VAL A 135 -8.44 12.25 -3.07
C VAL A 135 -8.96 10.89 -3.54
N VAL A 136 -9.04 9.95 -2.61
CA VAL A 136 -9.58 8.61 -2.83
C VAL A 136 -10.64 8.33 -1.78
N ALA A 137 -11.83 7.91 -2.21
CA ALA A 137 -12.88 7.44 -1.32
C ALA A 137 -12.67 5.95 -0.99
N ARG A 138 -12.54 5.63 0.30
CA ARG A 138 -12.35 4.26 0.83
C ARG A 138 -13.51 3.90 1.74
N HIS A 139 -13.78 2.61 1.91
CA HIS A 139 -14.68 2.17 2.97
C HIS A 139 -14.09 2.57 4.32
N GLU A 140 -14.93 3.13 5.19
CA GLU A 140 -14.49 3.60 6.51
C GLU A 140 -14.07 2.42 7.40
N SER A 141 -14.74 1.28 7.23
CA SER A 141 -14.44 0.03 7.94
C SER A 141 -14.33 -1.13 6.97
N VAL A 142 -13.33 -1.99 7.17
CA VAL A 142 -13.14 -3.23 6.41
C VAL A 142 -12.79 -4.39 7.31
N ARG A 143 -13.28 -5.57 6.97
CA ARG A 143 -12.84 -6.84 7.57
C ARG A 143 -11.71 -7.40 6.73
N LEU A 144 -10.52 -7.46 7.30
CA LEU A 144 -9.35 -8.09 6.68
C LEU A 144 -9.36 -9.59 6.99
N THR A 145 -9.13 -10.41 5.97
CA THR A 145 -8.89 -11.85 6.10
C THR A 145 -7.60 -12.24 5.39
N GLY A 146 -6.85 -13.19 5.92
CA GLY A 146 -5.58 -13.62 5.33
C GLY A 146 -4.74 -14.44 6.30
N LEU A 147 -3.43 -14.41 6.10
CA LEU A 147 -2.43 -15.02 6.96
C LEU A 147 -1.36 -14.01 7.36
N ASP A 148 -0.59 -14.31 8.39
CA ASP A 148 0.69 -13.65 8.65
C ASP A 148 1.87 -14.44 8.05
N GLU A 149 3.10 -13.97 8.25
CA GLU A 149 4.34 -14.61 7.76
C GLU A 149 4.62 -15.98 8.38
N HIS A 150 3.91 -16.34 9.46
CA HIS A 150 4.00 -17.63 10.13
C HIS A 150 2.84 -18.58 9.76
N GLY A 151 1.96 -18.16 8.84
CA GLY A 151 0.80 -18.93 8.41
C GLY A 151 -0.36 -18.92 9.42
N ARG A 152 -0.35 -18.03 10.41
CA ARG A 152 -1.48 -17.86 11.34
C ARG A 152 -2.56 -17.01 10.69
N ALA A 153 -3.81 -17.38 10.91
CA ALA A 153 -4.94 -16.65 10.36
C ALA A 153 -5.04 -15.22 10.90
N VAL A 154 -5.25 -14.28 9.99
CA VAL A 154 -5.64 -12.90 10.28
C VAL A 154 -7.12 -12.77 9.89
N ASP A 155 -7.96 -12.40 10.85
CA ASP A 155 -9.38 -12.08 10.66
C ASP A 155 -9.75 -10.99 11.66
N GLU A 156 -9.69 -9.73 11.22
CA GLU A 156 -9.89 -8.57 12.08
C GLU A 156 -10.54 -7.41 11.33
N VAL A 157 -11.26 -6.55 12.05
CA VAL A 157 -11.88 -5.34 11.47
C VAL A 157 -10.96 -4.15 11.72
N PHE A 158 -10.63 -3.44 10.65
CA PHE A 158 -9.97 -2.15 10.68
C PHE A 158 -10.97 -1.05 10.41
N THR A 159 -10.74 0.12 11.01
CA THR A 159 -11.53 1.34 10.77
C THR A 159 -10.60 2.53 10.51
N GLY A 160 -11.10 3.62 9.93
CA GLY A 160 -10.36 4.86 9.71
C GLY A 160 -9.12 4.71 8.83
N TRP A 161 -8.05 5.43 9.17
CA TRP A 161 -6.80 5.39 8.41
C TRP A 161 -6.17 3.98 8.31
N PRO A 162 -6.17 3.15 9.37
CA PRO A 162 -5.76 1.75 9.25
C PRO A 162 -6.53 0.96 8.18
N ALA A 163 -7.86 1.13 8.09
CA ALA A 163 -8.68 0.50 7.06
C ALA A 163 -8.27 0.95 5.66
N ARG A 164 -7.92 2.23 5.50
CA ARG A 164 -7.41 2.79 4.24
C ARG A 164 -6.08 2.18 3.83
N ILE A 165 -5.13 2.04 4.75
CA ILE A 165 -3.83 1.41 4.47
C ILE A 165 -4.06 -0.03 4.00
N VAL A 166 -4.87 -0.81 4.72
CA VAL A 166 -5.19 -2.20 4.33
C VAL A 166 -5.79 -2.27 2.92
N GLN A 167 -6.75 -1.40 2.60
CA GLN A 167 -7.35 -1.33 1.27
C GLN A 167 -6.31 -0.98 0.19
N HIS A 168 -5.44 0.00 0.45
CA HIS A 168 -4.40 0.44 -0.49
C HIS A 168 -3.38 -0.65 -0.78
N GLU A 169 -2.82 -1.27 0.26
CA GLU A 169 -1.81 -2.30 0.09
C GLU A 169 -2.40 -3.59 -0.51
N THR A 170 -3.66 -3.91 -0.18
CA THR A 170 -4.33 -5.07 -0.80
C THR A 170 -4.65 -4.81 -2.27
N ASP A 171 -5.08 -3.60 -2.64
CA ASP A 171 -5.34 -3.22 -4.03
C ASP A 171 -4.08 -3.39 -4.92
N HIS A 172 -2.88 -3.08 -4.39
CA HIS A 172 -1.62 -3.34 -5.10
C HIS A 172 -1.44 -4.80 -5.48
N LEU A 173 -1.93 -5.73 -4.66
CA LEU A 173 -1.82 -7.17 -4.92
C LEU A 173 -2.76 -7.65 -6.03
N ASP A 174 -3.78 -6.85 -6.35
CA ASP A 174 -4.74 -7.07 -7.42
C ASP A 174 -4.39 -6.24 -8.69
N GLY A 175 -3.20 -5.63 -8.73
CA GLY A 175 -2.74 -4.82 -9.88
C GLY A 175 -3.38 -3.43 -9.96
N MET A 176 -3.96 -2.96 -8.86
CA MET A 176 -4.60 -1.66 -8.77
C MET A 176 -3.67 -0.63 -8.13
N LEU A 177 -3.74 0.61 -8.64
CA LEU A 177 -3.12 1.79 -8.04
C LEU A 177 -4.22 2.69 -7.49
N TYR A 178 -3.90 3.55 -6.53
CA TYR A 178 -4.87 4.51 -6.00
C TYR A 178 -5.48 5.42 -7.10
N LEU A 179 -4.73 5.65 -8.18
CA LEU A 179 -5.17 6.40 -9.37
C LEU A 179 -6.40 5.79 -10.05
N ASP A 180 -6.62 4.48 -9.93
CA ASP A 180 -7.79 3.82 -10.53
C ASP A 180 -9.09 4.12 -9.74
N ARG A 181 -8.96 4.67 -8.53
CA ARG A 181 -10.06 5.07 -7.65
C ARG A 181 -10.06 6.57 -7.34
N ALA A 182 -9.12 7.31 -7.90
CA ALA A 182 -8.88 8.70 -7.57
C ALA A 182 -9.94 9.63 -8.17
N GLU A 183 -10.34 10.64 -7.41
CA GLU A 183 -11.00 11.82 -7.96
C GLU A 183 -9.97 12.65 -8.73
N LEU A 184 -9.94 12.52 -10.04
CA LEU A 184 -8.87 13.10 -10.87
C LEU A 184 -8.83 14.64 -10.84
N ARG A 185 -9.92 15.34 -10.52
CA ARG A 185 -9.89 16.80 -10.31
C ARG A 185 -9.05 17.21 -9.11
N SER A 186 -8.85 16.29 -8.16
CA SER A 186 -8.03 16.54 -6.98
C SER A 186 -6.55 16.21 -7.18
N LEU A 187 -6.16 15.63 -8.33
CA LEU A 187 -4.77 15.23 -8.59
C LEU A 187 -3.84 16.45 -8.43
N SER A 188 -2.93 16.36 -7.47
CA SER A 188 -2.08 17.47 -7.03
C SER A 188 -0.65 16.99 -6.87
N SER A 189 0.31 17.83 -7.26
CA SER A 189 1.71 17.61 -6.92
C SER A 189 1.91 17.72 -5.41
N ASN A 190 2.95 17.09 -4.86
CA ASN A 190 3.28 17.20 -3.44
C ASN A 190 3.48 18.67 -2.99
N GLU A 191 3.99 19.54 -3.87
CA GLU A 191 4.13 20.98 -3.62
C GLU A 191 2.75 21.65 -3.49
N ALA A 192 1.86 21.46 -4.47
CA ALA A 192 0.51 22.03 -4.42
C ALA A 192 -0.29 21.50 -3.22
N MET A 193 -0.11 20.22 -2.87
CA MET A 193 -0.68 19.62 -1.67
C MET A 193 -0.24 20.32 -0.40
N ALA A 194 1.07 20.54 -0.23
CA ALA A 194 1.63 21.21 0.94
C ALA A 194 1.19 22.67 1.05
N GLU A 195 1.11 23.38 -0.08
CA GLU A 195 0.76 24.80 -0.10
C GLU A 195 -0.74 25.07 0.08
N ARG A 196 -1.60 24.20 -0.44
CA ARG A 196 -3.04 24.49 -0.61
C ARG A 196 -3.94 23.56 0.19
N TRP A 197 -3.56 22.29 0.28
CA TRP A 197 -4.45 21.19 0.70
C TRP A 197 -3.95 20.46 1.95
N ALA A 198 -3.14 21.13 2.78
CA ALA A 198 -2.56 20.55 4.00
C ALA A 198 -3.58 20.38 5.15
N GLN A 199 -4.84 20.74 4.95
CA GLN A 199 -5.88 20.58 5.96
C GLN A 199 -6.15 19.09 6.24
N PRO A 200 -6.70 18.75 7.43
CA PRO A 200 -6.98 17.36 7.78
C PRO A 200 -7.93 16.65 6.80
N THR A 201 -8.84 17.39 6.17
CA THR A 201 -9.91 16.86 5.31
C THR A 201 -9.91 17.55 3.93
N PRO A 202 -10.39 16.90 2.86
CA PRO A 202 -10.33 17.43 1.49
C PRO A 202 -11.40 18.48 1.13
N GLU A 203 -12.20 18.97 2.07
CA GLU A 203 -13.38 19.81 1.83
C GLU A 203 -13.01 21.13 1.14
N ALA A 204 -11.89 21.73 1.54
CA ALA A 204 -11.37 22.93 0.88
C ALA A 204 -10.98 22.66 -0.58
N ALA A 205 -10.35 21.52 -0.85
CA ALA A 205 -10.01 21.10 -2.19
C ALA A 205 -11.25 20.78 -3.03
N SER A 206 -12.24 20.09 -2.45
CA SER A 206 -13.53 19.79 -3.08
C SER A 206 -14.25 21.06 -3.53
N ALA A 207 -14.37 22.05 -2.63
CA ALA A 207 -15.02 23.32 -2.94
C ALA A 207 -14.27 24.14 -4.02
N ALA A 208 -12.93 24.16 -3.94
CA ALA A 208 -12.11 24.97 -4.84
C ALA A 208 -11.89 24.35 -6.23
N LEU A 209 -11.75 23.02 -6.30
CA LEU A 209 -11.48 22.26 -7.54
C LEU A 209 -12.75 21.67 -8.16
N GLY A 210 -13.88 21.73 -7.44
CA GLY A 210 -15.21 21.36 -7.92
C GLY A 210 -15.37 19.86 -8.11
N PHE A 211 -15.27 19.08 -7.03
CA PHE A 211 -15.59 17.64 -7.03
C PHE A 211 -16.40 17.26 -5.79
N GLU A 212 -17.15 16.16 -5.87
CA GLU A 212 -18.00 15.69 -4.77
C GLU A 212 -17.23 14.76 -3.83
N LEU A 213 -17.54 14.85 -2.54
CA LEU A 213 -17.09 13.90 -1.52
C LEU A 213 -18.25 12.94 -1.23
N PRO A 214 -17.96 11.66 -0.90
CA PRO A 214 -18.97 10.67 -0.56
C PRO A 214 -19.77 11.01 0.70
#